data_AF-A0A924FAH1-F1
#
_entry.id   AF-A0A924FAH1-F1
#
_cell.length_a   1.000
_cell.length_b   1.000
_cell.length_c   1.000
_cell.angle_alpha   90.00
_cell.angle_beta   90.00
_cell.angle_gamma   90.00
#
_symmetry.space_group_name_H-M   'P 1'
#
loop_
_entity.id
_entity.type
_entity.pdbx_description
1 polymer ?
#
loop_
_entity_poly.entity_id
_entity_poly.type
_entity_poly.pdbx_seq_one_letter_code
_entity_poly.pdbx_strand_id
1 'polypeptide(L)'
;LFSTSGNAPAKLIKALRKGSDKPVLKAAYIDSSIYVGDNHLDSLVSLKSREELIGDIIGLLQSPAKNVISALKSSGSKIAGIVKTLQEREG
;
A
#
# COMPACT_ATOMS: atom_id res chain seq x y z
N LEU A 1 -9.37 21.91 -11.40
CA LEU A 1 -8.24 21.51 -10.54
C LEU A 1 -7.36 20.60 -11.38
N PHE A 2 -6.06 20.91 -11.49
CA PHE A 2 -5.11 20.10 -12.25
C PHE A 2 -4.06 19.57 -11.27
N SER A 3 -3.67 18.31 -11.41
CA SER A 3 -2.65 17.68 -10.58
C SER A 3 -1.92 16.63 -11.39
N THR A 4 -0.65 16.40 -11.02
CA THR A 4 0.17 15.31 -11.56
C THR A 4 -0.26 13.94 -11.04
N SER A 5 -0.95 13.89 -9.89
CA SER A 5 -1.55 12.68 -9.34
C SER A 5 -3.05 12.70 -9.56
N GLY A 6 -3.59 11.65 -10.19
CA GLY A 6 -5.02 11.52 -10.46
C GLY A 6 -5.91 11.55 -9.21
N ASN A 7 -5.38 11.14 -8.05
CA ASN A 7 -6.15 11.04 -6.81
C ASN A 7 -6.08 12.28 -5.91
N ALA A 8 -5.12 13.19 -6.13
CA ALA A 8 -4.89 14.32 -5.23
C ALA A 8 -6.07 15.32 -5.18
N PRO A 9 -6.69 15.71 -6.31
CA PRO A 9 -7.87 16.57 -6.29
C PRO A 9 -9.07 15.90 -5.60
N ALA A 10 -9.25 14.59 -5.78
CA ALA A 10 -10.33 13.84 -5.16
C ALA A 10 -10.16 13.75 -3.63
N LYS A 11 -8.92 13.51 -3.16
CA LYS A 11 -8.57 13.53 -1.73
C LYS A 11 -8.84 14.89 -1.09
N LEU A 12 -8.52 15.98 -1.80
CA LEU A 12 -8.81 17.34 -1.34
C LEU A 12 -10.32 17.58 -1.22
N ILE A 13 -11.11 17.22 -2.24
CA ILE A 13 -12.58 17.36 -2.20
C ILE A 13 -13.15 16.57 -1.01
N LYS A 14 -12.71 15.32 -0.80
CA LYS A 14 -13.15 14.50 0.33
C LYS A 14 -12.75 15.09 1.69
N ALA A 15 -11.59 15.74 1.78
CA ALA A 15 -11.15 16.41 3.00
C ALA A 15 -11.99 17.66 3.30
N LEU A 16 -12.30 18.47 2.29
CA LEU A 16 -13.15 19.66 2.41
C LEU A 16 -14.59 19.32 2.81
N ARG A 17 -15.06 18.11 2.47
CA ARG A 17 -16.41 17.66 2.82
C ARG A 17 -16.64 17.32 4.28
N LYS A 18 -15.58 17.17 5.08
CA LYS A 18 -15.71 16.79 6.50
C LYS A 18 -16.52 17.78 7.34
N GLY A 19 -16.80 18.99 6.84
CA GLY A 19 -17.66 19.98 7.48
C GLY A 19 -18.83 20.50 6.62
N SER A 20 -19.02 20.01 5.39
CA SER A 20 -20.07 20.47 4.46
C SER A 20 -20.17 19.53 3.25
N ASP A 21 -21.36 19.28 2.70
CA ASP A 21 -21.53 18.45 1.50
C ASP A 21 -20.97 19.09 0.21
N LYS A 22 -20.39 20.29 0.31
CA LYS A 22 -19.75 21.02 -0.80
C LYS A 22 -18.24 21.09 -0.58
N PRO A 23 -17.43 20.97 -1.64
CA PRO A 23 -17.80 20.97 -3.07
C PRO A 23 -18.21 19.60 -3.64
N VAL A 24 -19.13 19.60 -4.61
CA VAL A 24 -19.60 18.40 -5.34
C VAL A 24 -18.68 18.11 -6.53
N LEU A 25 -18.32 16.85 -6.74
CA LEU A 25 -17.57 16.42 -7.92
C LEU A 25 -18.54 16.28 -9.10
N LYS A 26 -18.36 17.12 -10.13
CA LYS A 26 -19.17 17.04 -11.35
C LYS A 26 -18.56 16.09 -12.38
N ALA A 27 -17.27 16.24 -12.65
CA ALA A 27 -16.54 15.38 -13.56
C ALA A 27 -15.04 15.39 -13.21
N ALA A 28 -14.35 14.30 -13.55
CA ALA A 28 -12.90 14.18 -13.53
C ALA A 28 -12.43 13.54 -14.84
N TYR A 29 -11.28 13.98 -15.33
CA TYR A 29 -10.61 13.40 -16.49
C TYR A 29 -9.21 12.96 -16.05
N ILE A 30 -8.94 11.66 -16.14
CA ILE A 30 -7.70 11.03 -15.67
C ILE A 30 -7.33 9.94 -16.66
N ASP A 31 -6.09 9.94 -17.16
CA ASP A 31 -5.55 8.90 -18.05
C ASP A 31 -6.52 8.46 -19.16
N SER A 32 -7.04 9.43 -19.92
CA SER A 32 -8.02 9.24 -21.00
C SER A 32 -9.39 8.67 -20.58
N SER A 33 -9.63 8.53 -19.28
CA SER A 33 -10.92 8.10 -18.71
C SER A 33 -11.69 9.30 -18.18
N ILE A 34 -13.00 9.33 -18.45
CA ILE A 34 -13.91 10.37 -17.96
C ILE A 34 -14.78 9.76 -16.86
N TYR A 35 -14.77 10.39 -15.68
CA TYR A 35 -15.62 10.04 -14.55
C TYR A 35 -16.63 11.17 -14.36
N VAL A 36 -17.93 10.87 -14.37
CA VAL A 36 -18.99 11.88 -14.28
C VAL A 36 -19.85 11.62 -13.05
N GLY A 37 -20.03 12.65 -12.24
CA GLY A 37 -20.87 12.61 -11.06
C GLY A 37 -20.12 12.29 -9.78
N ASP A 38 -20.81 12.56 -8.68
CA ASP A 38 -20.25 12.55 -7.33
C ASP A 38 -19.93 11.16 -6.80
N ASN A 39 -20.67 10.17 -7.31
CA ASN A 39 -20.62 8.76 -6.93
C ASN A 39 -19.22 8.16 -7.16
N HIS A 40 -18.43 8.75 -8.05
CA HIS A 40 -17.08 8.30 -8.36
C HIS A 40 -16.01 8.90 -7.43
N LEU A 41 -16.35 9.82 -6.53
CA LEU A 41 -15.37 10.49 -5.67
C LEU A 41 -14.56 9.49 -4.83
N ASP A 42 -15.20 8.50 -4.23
CA ASP A 42 -14.51 7.49 -3.42
C ASP A 42 -13.57 6.62 -4.25
N SER A 43 -13.98 6.24 -5.46
CA SER A 43 -13.13 5.51 -6.41
C SER A 43 -11.94 6.35 -6.87
N LEU A 44 -12.12 7.65 -7.07
CA LEU A 44 -11.05 8.56 -7.47
C LEU A 44 -10.07 8.86 -6.33
N VAL A 45 -10.54 8.84 -5.08
CA VAL A 45 -9.68 8.95 -3.89
C VAL A 45 -8.79 7.72 -3.73
N SER A 46 -9.34 6.53 -4.01
CA SER A 46 -8.62 5.26 -3.89
C SER A 46 -7.78 4.90 -5.11
N LEU A 47 -7.91 5.65 -6.21
CA LEU A 47 -7.10 5.47 -7.41
C LEU A 47 -5.62 5.60 -7.06
N LYS A 48 -4.83 4.56 -7.28
CA LYS A 48 -3.38 4.57 -7.02
C LYS A 48 -2.60 5.09 -8.22
N SER A 49 -1.47 5.75 -7.99
CA SER A 49 -0.53 6.09 -9.06
C SER A 49 0.15 4.84 -9.63
N ARG A 50 0.76 4.97 -10.81
CA ARG A 50 1.54 3.88 -11.43
C ARG A 50 2.66 3.41 -10.50
N GLU A 51 3.35 4.34 -9.83
CA GLU A 51 4.45 4.07 -8.91
C GLU A 51 3.95 3.33 -7.66
N GLU A 52 2.80 3.73 -7.12
CA GLU A 52 2.16 3.03 -5.99
C GLU A 52 1.79 1.58 -6.38
N LEU A 53 1.25 1.37 -7.59
CA LEU A 53 0.94 0.03 -8.10
C LEU A 53 2.19 -0.82 -8.32
N ILE A 54 3.27 -0.24 -8.85
CA ILE A 54 4.55 -0.93 -8.99
C ILE A 54 5.10 -1.31 -7.60
N GLY A 55 5.00 -0.42 -6.62
CA GLY A 55 5.38 -0.70 -5.23
C GLY A 55 4.59 -1.86 -4.63
N ASP A 56 3.28 -1.90 -4.84
CA ASP A 56 2.42 -3.00 -4.41
C ASP A 56 2.82 -4.32 -5.08
N ILE A 57 3.10 -4.32 -6.39
CA ILE A 57 3.55 -5.52 -7.12
C ILE A 57 4.89 -6.00 -6.60
N ILE A 58 5.86 -5.11 -6.38
CA ILE A 58 7.18 -5.45 -5.82
C ILE A 58 7.01 -6.01 -4.41
N GLY A 59 6.17 -5.39 -3.59
CA GLY A 59 5.86 -5.86 -2.24
C GLY A 59 5.23 -7.25 -2.24
N LEU A 60 4.24 -7.48 -3.10
CA LEU A 60 3.60 -8.78 -3.30
C LEU A 60 4.60 -9.83 -3.76
N LEU A 61 5.47 -9.51 -4.73
CA LEU A 61 6.50 -10.41 -5.23
C LEU A 61 7.56 -10.74 -4.16
N GLN A 62 7.89 -9.78 -3.29
CA GLN A 62 8.85 -9.99 -2.20
C GLN A 62 8.26 -10.74 -1.00
N SER A 63 6.94 -10.77 -0.84
CA SER A 63 6.30 -11.36 0.35
C SER A 63 6.62 -12.86 0.54
N PRO A 64 6.59 -13.73 -0.50
CA PRO A 64 6.91 -15.14 -0.32
C PRO A 64 8.41 -15.36 -0.10
N ALA A 65 9.26 -14.60 -0.81
CA ALA A 65 10.72 -14.67 -0.65
C ALA A 65 11.15 -14.27 0.76
N LYS A 66 10.59 -13.19 1.32
CA LYS A 66 10.83 -12.77 2.71
C LYS A 66 10.35 -13.82 3.72
N ASN A 67 9.16 -14.39 3.49
CA ASN A 67 8.61 -15.43 4.38
C ASN A 67 9.50 -16.69 4.40
N VAL A 68 10.00 -17.12 3.24
CA VAL A 68 10.89 -18.29 3.11
C VAL A 68 12.25 -18.02 3.75
N ILE A 69 12.88 -16.87 3.48
CA ILE A 69 14.17 -16.50 4.09
C ILE A 69 14.04 -16.39 5.62
N SER A 70 12.92 -15.83 6.11
CA SER A 70 12.66 -15.73 7.54
C SER A 70 12.53 -17.12 8.19
N ALA A 71 11.82 -18.05 7.55
CA ALA A 71 11.71 -19.43 8.02
C ALA A 71 13.07 -20.15 8.06
N LEU A 72 13.89 -20.01 7.02
CA LEU A 72 15.25 -20.59 6.94
C LEU A 72 16.21 -20.03 8.00
N LYS A 73 16.20 -18.70 8.23
CA LYS A 73 17.02 -18.11 9.28
C LYS A 73 16.57 -18.54 10.68
N SER A 74 15.26 -18.62 10.91
CA SER A 74 14.73 -19.04 12.22
C SER A 74 15.16 -20.47 12.60
N SER A 75 15.26 -21.36 11.61
CA SER A 75 15.69 -22.75 11.82
C SER A 75 17.19 -22.83 12.10
N GLY A 76 18.03 -22.07 11.39
CA GLY A 76 19.46 -21.95 11.70
C GLY A 76 19.73 -21.38 13.11
N SER A 77 19.02 -20.31 13.51
CA SER A 77 19.16 -19.73 14.85
C SER A 77 18.68 -20.67 15.96
N LYS A 78 17.62 -21.46 15.72
CA LYS A 78 17.17 -22.49 16.68
C LYS A 78 18.22 -23.56 16.91
N ILE A 79 18.83 -24.07 15.84
CA ILE A 79 19.87 -25.12 15.94
C ILE A 79 21.11 -24.55 16.64
N ALA A 80 21.57 -23.36 16.26
CA ALA A 80 22.70 -22.70 16.92
C ALA A 80 22.43 -22.44 18.42
N GLY A 81 21.20 -22.04 18.77
CA GLY A 81 20.76 -21.88 20.16
C GLY A 81 20.79 -23.20 20.94
N ILE A 82 20.27 -24.28 20.37
CA ILE A 82 20.29 -25.61 21.01
C ILE A 82 21.73 -26.07 21.22
N VAL A 83 22.60 -25.94 20.21
CA VAL A 83 24.03 -26.33 20.32
C VAL A 83 24.73 -25.53 21.42
N LYS A 84 24.49 -24.21 21.50
CA LYS A 84 25.06 -23.37 22.56
C LYS A 84 24.56 -23.77 23.95
N THR A 85 23.26 -24.08 24.07
CA THR A 85 22.67 -24.49 25.36
C THR A 85 23.19 -25.86 25.82
N LEU A 86 23.47 -26.77 24.89
CA LEU A 86 24.10 -28.06 25.20
C LEU A 86 25.56 -27.88 25.63
N GLN A 87 26.30 -27.00 24.95
CA GLN A 87 27.70 -26.71 25.26
C GLN A 87 27.88 -26.04 26.65
N GLU A 88 26.95 -25.17 27.05
CA GLU A 88 26.94 -24.55 28.39
C GLU A 88 26.53 -25.52 29.52
N ARG A 89 25.95 -26.69 29.19
CA ARG A 89 25.49 -27.68 30.17
C ARG A 89 26.46 -28.86 30.38
N GLU A 90 27.34 -29.10 29.41
CA GLU A 90 28.41 -30.11 29.51
C GLU A 90 29.76 -29.53 29.97
N GLY A 91 29.89 -28.21 30.08
CA GLY A 91 31.05 -27.51 30.64
C GLY A 91 30.96 -27.24 32.14
#